data_AF-A0A1V2RHF3-F1
#
_entry.id   AF-A0A1V2RHF3-F1
#
_cell.length_a   1.000
_cell.length_b   1.000
_cell.length_c   1.000
_cell.angle_alpha   90.00
_cell.angle_beta   90.00
_cell.angle_gamma   90.00
#
_symmetry.space_group_name_H-M   'P 1'
#
loop_
_entity.id
_entity.type
_entity.pdbx_description
1 polymer ?
#
loop_
_entity_poly.entity_id
_entity_poly.type
_entity_poly.pdbx_seq_one_letter_code
_entity_poly.pdbx_strand_id
1 'polypeptide(L)'
;MVIEGIGSDGKRYFNSWTADSLDAVGDEWAPLAATESTPFLRHNNVTFAPGAEPWTSDFSHGELIRASNDQTLTIDPCNLQFLYQGKGPNAGGDYSQWPWHLGLVTRANPPAGRDGGGGSSGELRAVAADECLDVPNVTTQPGRQSQIWDCWGGDNQQWTLTAAGELTVYSGDSRRCPEAAGSGTGNGTAAIIGACHGGRNRTWRVNAGGTITSAQSGLCLDVSNYSTANGAKVHLWTCHGASNQQWTLG
;
A
#
# COMPACT_ATOMS: atom_id res chain seq x y z
N MET A 1 -7.80 -14.35 14.15
CA MET A 1 -9.14 -14.93 13.96
C MET A 1 -10.14 -13.82 13.68
N VAL A 2 -11.06 -14.04 12.72
CA VAL A 2 -12.17 -13.13 12.41
C VAL A 2 -13.47 -13.92 12.55
N ILE A 3 -14.44 -13.42 13.32
CA ILE A 3 -15.68 -14.14 13.64
C ILE A 3 -16.90 -13.28 13.30
N GLU A 4 -17.87 -13.88 12.61
CA GLU A 4 -19.18 -13.27 12.35
C GLU A 4 -20.04 -13.23 13.62
N GLY A 5 -20.71 -12.12 13.87
CA GLY A 5 -21.72 -11.94 14.91
C GLY A 5 -22.97 -11.27 14.37
N ILE A 6 -24.04 -11.30 15.16
CA ILE A 6 -25.28 -10.57 14.89
C ILE A 6 -25.40 -9.47 15.94
N GLY A 7 -25.48 -8.23 15.47
CA GLY A 7 -25.59 -7.05 16.33
C GLY A 7 -26.95 -6.93 17.00
N SER A 8 -27.03 -6.04 17.98
CA SER A 8 -28.27 -5.68 18.68
C SER A 8 -29.39 -5.19 17.75
N ASP A 9 -29.04 -4.69 16.57
CA ASP A 9 -29.94 -4.25 15.50
C ASP A 9 -30.29 -5.37 14.48
N GLY A 10 -29.88 -6.61 14.76
CA GLY A 10 -30.10 -7.76 13.91
C GLY A 10 -29.23 -7.79 12.64
N LYS A 11 -28.25 -6.88 12.50
CA LYS A 11 -27.33 -6.85 11.36
C LYS A 11 -26.07 -7.67 11.62
N ARG A 12 -25.63 -8.39 10.60
CA ARG A 12 -24.38 -9.17 10.67
C ARG A 12 -23.15 -8.28 10.55
N TYR A 13 -22.13 -8.62 11.31
CA TYR A 13 -20.86 -7.90 11.39
C TYR A 13 -19.74 -8.85 11.78
N PHE A 14 -18.48 -8.43 11.67
CA PHE A 14 -17.33 -9.23 12.06
C PHE A 14 -16.55 -8.60 13.20
N ASN A 15 -16.03 -9.46 14.07
CA ASN A 15 -15.09 -9.16 15.14
C ASN A 15 -13.72 -9.83 14.87
N SER A 16 -12.66 -9.35 15.52
CA SER A 16 -11.32 -9.94 15.38
C SER A 16 -10.52 -10.05 16.67
N TRP A 17 -9.66 -11.09 16.69
CA TRP A 17 -8.70 -11.42 17.74
C TRP A 17 -7.36 -11.85 17.13
N THR A 18 -6.27 -11.69 17.87
CA THR A 18 -4.91 -12.08 17.50
C THR A 18 -4.33 -13.06 18.53
N ALA A 19 -3.47 -13.96 18.09
CA ALA A 19 -2.69 -14.85 18.93
C ALA A 19 -1.37 -15.15 18.23
N ASP A 20 -0.34 -15.52 19.00
CA ASP A 20 0.99 -15.87 18.47
C ASP A 20 1.05 -17.32 17.95
N SER A 21 0.01 -18.12 18.20
CA SER A 21 -0.12 -19.51 17.77
C SER A 21 -1.55 -19.84 17.35
N LEU A 22 -1.71 -20.78 16.42
CA LEU A 22 -3.02 -21.30 15.99
C LEU A 22 -3.68 -22.19 17.04
N ASP A 23 -2.88 -22.82 17.91
CA ASP A 23 -3.37 -23.70 18.99
C ASP A 23 -3.75 -22.92 20.26
N ALA A 24 -3.83 -21.59 20.16
CA ALA A 24 -4.13 -20.73 21.30
C ALA A 24 -5.51 -21.07 21.91
N VAL A 25 -5.58 -21.11 23.24
CA VAL A 25 -6.80 -21.44 24.00
C VAL A 25 -7.20 -20.33 24.96
N GLY A 26 -8.52 -20.09 25.06
CA GLY A 26 -9.08 -19.13 26.01
C GLY A 26 -8.47 -17.73 25.88
N ASP A 27 -7.85 -17.27 26.97
CA ASP A 27 -7.32 -15.90 27.12
C ASP A 27 -6.05 -15.62 26.28
N GLU A 28 -5.50 -16.64 25.60
CA GLU A 28 -4.37 -16.47 24.67
C GLU A 28 -4.78 -15.73 23.38
N TRP A 29 -6.09 -15.67 23.07
CA TRP A 29 -6.63 -14.83 22.01
C TRP A 29 -6.87 -13.41 22.51
N ALA A 30 -5.95 -12.50 22.16
CA ALA A 30 -6.08 -11.09 22.48
C ALA A 30 -7.14 -10.42 21.59
N PRO A 31 -8.10 -9.66 22.17
CA PRO A 31 -9.08 -8.92 21.38
C PRO A 31 -8.42 -7.79 20.59
N LEU A 32 -8.77 -7.67 19.30
CA LEU A 32 -8.28 -6.60 18.42
C LEU A 32 -9.41 -5.64 18.03
N ALA A 33 -10.52 -6.17 17.53
CA ALA A 33 -11.75 -5.43 17.23
C ALA A 33 -12.93 -6.33 17.58
N ALA A 34 -13.18 -6.48 18.89
CA ALA A 34 -13.95 -7.60 19.45
C ALA A 34 -15.32 -7.22 20.01
N THR A 35 -15.84 -6.02 19.71
CA THR A 35 -17.13 -5.56 20.24
C THR A 35 -18.00 -4.95 19.15
N GLU A 36 -19.31 -4.87 19.39
CA GLU A 36 -20.23 -4.23 18.43
C GLU A 36 -19.93 -2.74 18.19
N SER A 37 -19.40 -2.03 19.20
CA SER A 37 -19.01 -0.62 19.09
C SER A 37 -17.62 -0.42 18.48
N THR A 38 -16.75 -1.43 18.55
CA THR A 38 -15.42 -1.45 17.91
C THR A 38 -15.22 -2.75 17.11
N PRO A 39 -15.99 -2.95 16.02
CA PRO A 39 -15.96 -4.19 15.24
C PRO A 39 -14.83 -4.18 14.22
N PHE A 40 -14.48 -5.37 13.71
CA PHE A 40 -13.60 -5.50 12.54
C PHE A 40 -14.26 -4.96 11.27
N LEU A 41 -15.52 -5.35 11.01
CA LEU A 41 -16.28 -4.91 9.85
C LEU A 41 -17.77 -4.78 10.21
N ARG A 42 -18.33 -3.57 10.09
CA ARG A 42 -19.75 -3.25 10.32
C ARG A 42 -20.13 -1.98 9.57
N HIS A 43 -21.41 -1.76 9.30
CA HIS A 43 -21.85 -0.58 8.55
C HIS A 43 -21.46 0.77 9.17
N ASN A 44 -21.12 0.81 10.47
CA ASN A 44 -20.70 2.03 11.15
C ASN A 44 -19.20 2.34 10.99
N ASN A 45 -18.42 1.43 10.40
CA ASN A 45 -16.98 1.62 10.13
C ASN A 45 -16.61 1.36 8.65
N VAL A 46 -17.61 1.40 7.75
CA VAL A 46 -17.46 1.22 6.31
C VAL A 46 -17.93 2.46 5.56
N THR A 47 -17.18 2.83 4.54
CA THR A 47 -17.59 3.84 3.55
C THR A 47 -17.66 3.20 2.18
N PHE A 48 -18.62 3.65 1.36
CA PHE A 48 -18.75 3.23 -0.03
C PHE A 48 -18.03 4.22 -0.95
N ALA A 49 -17.64 3.77 -2.15
CA ALA A 49 -16.92 4.60 -3.11
C ALA A 49 -17.71 5.88 -3.45
N PRO A 50 -17.04 7.00 -3.78
CA PRO A 50 -17.73 8.23 -4.18
C PRO A 50 -18.73 7.98 -5.32
N GLY A 51 -19.98 8.38 -5.13
CA GLY A 51 -21.06 8.17 -6.09
C GLY A 51 -21.70 6.78 -6.06
N ALA A 52 -21.24 5.87 -5.19
CA ALA A 52 -21.91 4.60 -4.92
C ALA A 52 -22.86 4.74 -3.72
N GLU A 53 -24.13 4.39 -3.93
CA GLU A 53 -25.10 4.32 -2.85
C GLU A 53 -24.79 3.12 -1.92
N PRO A 54 -24.81 3.31 -0.58
CA PRO A 54 -24.71 2.20 0.36
C PRO A 54 -25.78 1.14 0.10
N TRP A 55 -25.35 -0.06 -0.28
CA TRP A 55 -26.26 -1.12 -0.72
C TRP A 55 -26.52 -2.21 0.33
N THR A 56 -25.74 -2.23 1.42
CA THR A 56 -25.92 -3.17 2.53
C THR A 56 -25.55 -2.55 3.87
N SER A 57 -26.18 -3.05 4.93
CA SER A 57 -25.74 -2.88 6.32
C SER A 57 -25.43 -4.20 7.02
N ASP A 58 -25.51 -5.31 6.27
CA ASP A 58 -25.34 -6.68 6.71
C ASP A 58 -24.08 -7.26 6.02
N PHE A 59 -23.11 -7.68 6.82
CA PHE A 59 -21.83 -8.22 6.34
C PHE A 59 -21.69 -9.64 6.86
N SER A 60 -21.66 -10.61 5.95
CA SER A 60 -21.73 -12.03 6.30
C SER A 60 -20.83 -12.88 5.39
N HIS A 61 -20.56 -14.13 5.77
CA HIS A 61 -19.84 -15.16 5.00
C HIS A 61 -18.65 -14.59 4.23
N GLY A 62 -17.59 -14.24 4.96
CA GLY A 62 -16.45 -13.53 4.40
C GLY A 62 -15.11 -14.20 4.69
N GLU A 63 -14.11 -13.79 3.90
CA GLU A 63 -12.74 -14.27 3.99
C GLU A 63 -11.73 -13.17 3.67
N LEU A 64 -10.58 -13.22 4.35
CA LEU A 64 -9.42 -12.39 4.03
C LEU A 64 -8.82 -12.82 2.69
N ILE A 65 -8.65 -11.86 1.79
CA ILE A 65 -8.00 -12.10 0.50
C ILE A 65 -6.49 -12.22 0.72
N ARG A 66 -5.94 -13.30 0.17
CA ARG A 66 -4.50 -13.59 0.11
C ARG A 66 -4.21 -13.89 -1.36
N ALA A 67 -3.63 -12.93 -2.07
CA ALA A 67 -3.43 -13.01 -3.51
C ALA A 67 -2.00 -13.39 -3.92
N SER A 68 -1.09 -13.59 -2.96
CA SER A 68 0.26 -14.07 -3.22
C SER A 68 0.29 -15.59 -3.43
N ASN A 69 1.32 -16.07 -4.13
CA ASN A 69 1.62 -17.49 -4.30
C ASN A 69 2.53 -18.03 -3.17
N ASP A 70 2.68 -17.29 -2.07
CA ASP A 70 3.47 -17.72 -0.94
C ASP A 70 2.70 -18.75 -0.09
N GLN A 71 3.41 -19.78 0.39
CA GLN A 71 2.82 -20.82 1.22
C GLN A 71 2.68 -20.43 2.70
N THR A 72 3.17 -19.24 3.07
CA THR A 72 3.03 -18.70 4.43
C THR A 72 1.64 -18.07 4.65
N LEU A 73 0.93 -17.79 3.55
CA LEU A 73 -0.42 -17.22 3.54
C LEU A 73 -0.47 -15.92 4.36
N THR A 74 0.59 -15.12 4.27
CA THR A 74 0.75 -13.89 5.06
C THR A 74 -0.31 -12.87 4.66
N ILE A 75 -0.95 -12.27 5.66
CA ILE A 75 -1.91 -11.19 5.47
C ILE A 75 -1.16 -9.87 5.61
N ASP A 76 -1.27 -9.00 4.60
CA ASP A 76 -0.80 -7.62 4.70
C ASP A 76 -1.83 -6.78 5.48
N PRO A 77 -1.54 -6.34 6.72
CA PRO A 77 -2.49 -5.53 7.48
C PRO A 77 -2.66 -4.12 6.89
N CYS A 78 -1.72 -3.63 6.08
CA CYS A 78 -1.77 -2.31 5.45
C CYS A 78 -2.62 -2.32 4.18
N ASN A 79 -2.54 -3.38 3.37
CA ASN A 79 -3.40 -3.60 2.21
C ASN A 79 -4.45 -4.69 2.48
N LEU A 80 -5.09 -4.62 3.65
CA LEU A 80 -6.02 -5.65 4.07
C LEU A 80 -7.30 -5.58 3.24
N GLN A 81 -7.63 -6.71 2.61
CA GLN A 81 -8.82 -6.90 1.79
C GLN A 81 -9.66 -8.05 2.36
N PHE A 82 -10.97 -7.84 2.47
CA PHE A 82 -11.91 -8.84 2.97
C PHE A 82 -13.11 -8.94 2.02
N LEU A 83 -13.31 -10.12 1.46
CA LEU A 83 -14.49 -10.44 0.67
C LEU A 83 -15.62 -10.80 1.62
N TYR A 84 -16.81 -10.27 1.39
CA TYR A 84 -18.01 -10.60 2.16
C TYR A 84 -19.21 -10.73 1.23
N GLN A 85 -20.28 -11.35 1.71
CA GLN A 85 -21.61 -11.21 1.12
C GLN A 85 -22.48 -10.29 1.98
N GLY A 86 -23.27 -9.45 1.31
CA GLY A 86 -24.27 -8.59 1.95
C GLY A 86 -25.60 -8.68 1.24
N LYS A 87 -26.64 -8.10 1.84
CA LYS A 87 -27.99 -8.08 1.28
C LYS A 87 -28.58 -6.68 1.34
N GLY A 88 -29.54 -6.41 0.45
CA GLY A 88 -30.29 -5.16 0.46
C GLY A 88 -30.97 -4.88 1.82
N PRO A 89 -31.10 -3.61 2.25
CA PRO A 89 -31.66 -3.26 3.57
C PRO A 89 -33.08 -3.78 3.79
N ASN A 90 -33.86 -3.88 2.71
CA ASN A 90 -35.26 -4.29 2.69
C ASN A 90 -35.45 -5.79 2.42
N ALA A 91 -34.37 -6.57 2.29
CA ALA A 91 -34.47 -8.01 2.07
C ALA A 91 -35.02 -8.73 3.32
N GLY A 92 -36.08 -9.51 3.13
CA GLY A 92 -36.73 -10.35 4.14
C GLY A 92 -37.37 -11.59 3.53
N GLY A 93 -38.04 -12.40 4.35
CA GLY A 93 -38.57 -13.72 3.95
C GLY A 93 -37.56 -14.84 4.18
N ASP A 94 -37.71 -15.95 3.45
CA ASP A 94 -36.87 -17.14 3.62
C ASP A 94 -35.39 -16.82 3.34
N TYR A 95 -34.51 -17.22 4.27
CA TYR A 95 -33.08 -16.93 4.23
C TYR A 95 -32.42 -17.29 2.88
N SER A 96 -32.80 -18.45 2.34
CA SER A 96 -32.26 -18.97 1.08
C SER A 96 -32.69 -18.18 -0.16
N GLN A 97 -33.63 -17.24 -0.03
CA GLN A 97 -34.14 -16.41 -1.13
C GLN A 97 -33.63 -14.97 -1.07
N TRP A 98 -32.82 -14.61 -0.07
CA TRP A 98 -32.31 -13.25 0.05
C TRP A 98 -31.35 -12.93 -1.11
N PRO A 99 -31.40 -11.69 -1.65
CA PRO A 99 -30.54 -11.25 -2.75
C PRO A 99 -29.14 -10.95 -2.22
N TRP A 100 -28.36 -12.00 -2.00
CA TRP A 100 -26.97 -11.88 -1.59
C TRP A 100 -26.10 -11.35 -2.73
N HIS A 101 -25.29 -10.35 -2.44
CA HIS A 101 -24.29 -9.79 -3.35
C HIS A 101 -22.93 -9.81 -2.68
N LEU A 102 -21.89 -10.09 -3.47
CA LEU A 102 -20.51 -10.01 -3.00
C LEU A 102 -20.04 -8.57 -2.95
N GLY A 103 -19.31 -8.23 -1.91
CA GLY A 103 -18.58 -6.97 -1.76
C GLY A 103 -17.15 -7.23 -1.35
N LEU A 104 -16.24 -6.38 -1.81
CA LEU A 104 -14.87 -6.32 -1.34
C LEU A 104 -14.73 -5.07 -0.47
N VAL A 105 -14.33 -5.25 0.78
CA VAL A 105 -13.94 -4.13 1.64
C VAL A 105 -12.42 -4.10 1.73
N THR A 106 -11.87 -2.89 1.65
CA THR A 106 -10.45 -2.61 1.85
C THR A 106 -10.30 -1.71 3.06
N ARG A 107 -9.24 -1.91 3.84
CA ARG A 107 -8.99 -1.08 5.02
C ARG A 107 -8.80 0.38 4.64
N ALA A 108 -9.65 1.26 5.18
CA ALA A 108 -9.48 2.70 5.10
C ALA A 108 -8.61 3.19 6.27
N ASN A 109 -7.52 3.90 5.99
CA ASN A 109 -6.65 4.59 6.96
C ASN A 109 -6.14 3.74 8.15
N PRO A 110 -4.97 3.08 8.03
CA PRO A 110 -4.30 2.44 9.17
C PRO A 110 -4.10 3.38 10.38
N PRO A 111 -4.34 2.96 11.64
CA PRO A 111 -3.94 3.73 12.80
C PRO A 111 -2.43 3.95 12.78
N ALA A 112 -2.03 5.20 12.97
CA ALA A 112 -0.66 5.60 13.15
C ALA A 112 -0.11 5.04 14.47
N GLY A 113 0.85 4.12 14.40
CA GLY A 113 1.76 3.79 15.51
C GLY A 113 1.61 2.37 16.07
N ARG A 114 2.41 1.44 15.56
CA ARG A 114 3.67 0.95 16.13
C ARG A 114 4.29 0.02 15.08
N ASP A 115 5.44 0.46 14.57
CA ASP A 115 6.38 -0.26 13.68
C ASP A 115 5.83 -0.78 12.33
N GLY A 116 5.92 0.07 11.31
CA GLY A 116 5.70 -0.30 9.90
C GLY A 116 5.07 0.85 9.10
N GLY A 117 5.89 1.60 8.37
CA GLY A 117 5.52 2.85 7.71
C GLY A 117 4.30 2.74 6.80
N GLY A 118 3.18 3.29 7.26
CA GLY A 118 1.94 3.46 6.51
C GLY A 118 2.19 4.33 5.29
N GLY A 119 2.41 3.66 4.17
CA GLY A 119 2.63 4.28 2.91
C GLY A 119 1.89 3.56 1.81
N SER A 120 1.42 4.30 0.81
CA SER A 120 0.95 3.69 -0.42
C SER A 120 2.10 2.84 -0.98
N SER A 121 1.85 1.56 -1.26
CA SER A 121 2.85 0.63 -1.79
C SER A 121 2.40 0.14 -3.16
N GLY A 122 3.35 -0.04 -4.07
CA GLY A 122 3.09 -0.51 -5.42
C GLY A 122 4.22 -0.14 -6.37
N GLU A 123 3.97 -0.33 -7.65
CA GLU A 123 4.89 0.05 -8.69
C GLU A 123 4.86 1.57 -8.89
N LEU A 124 6.04 2.20 -8.83
CA LEU A 124 6.18 3.63 -9.13
C LEU A 124 6.46 3.79 -10.63
N ARG A 125 5.42 4.04 -11.41
CA ARG A 125 5.43 4.10 -12.88
C ARG A 125 5.77 5.50 -13.39
N ALA A 126 6.77 5.59 -14.26
CA ALA A 126 7.11 6.81 -14.98
C ALA A 126 6.04 7.09 -16.05
N VAL A 127 5.35 8.22 -15.95
CA VAL A 127 4.20 8.55 -16.82
C VAL A 127 4.58 8.59 -18.31
N ALA A 128 5.79 9.07 -18.66
CA ALA A 128 6.22 9.15 -20.05
C ALA A 128 6.50 7.79 -20.70
N ALA A 129 6.96 6.80 -19.91
CA ALA A 129 7.45 5.52 -20.42
C ALA A 129 6.46 4.36 -20.17
N ASP A 130 5.56 4.51 -19.19
CA ASP A 130 4.78 3.41 -18.61
C ASP A 130 5.65 2.24 -18.12
N GLU A 131 6.88 2.58 -17.71
CA GLU A 131 7.86 1.68 -17.09
C GLU A 131 8.01 2.01 -15.60
N CYS A 132 8.45 1.03 -14.82
CA CYS A 132 8.53 1.09 -13.37
C CYS A 132 9.90 1.58 -12.90
N LEU A 133 9.93 2.39 -11.84
CA LEU A 133 11.15 2.66 -11.10
C LEU A 133 11.72 1.33 -10.60
N ASP A 134 12.96 1.07 -10.95
CA ASP A 134 13.59 -0.25 -10.84
C ASP A 134 14.98 -0.12 -10.23
N VAL A 135 15.28 -1.03 -9.29
CA VAL A 135 16.65 -1.27 -8.85
C VAL A 135 17.27 -2.35 -9.74
N PRO A 136 18.31 -2.03 -10.55
CA PRO A 136 18.79 -2.96 -11.57
C PRO A 136 19.31 -4.28 -10.99
N ASN A 137 18.99 -5.39 -11.66
CA ASN A 137 19.42 -6.74 -11.29
C ASN A 137 18.96 -7.20 -9.90
N VAL A 138 17.89 -6.62 -9.37
CA VAL A 138 17.31 -6.97 -8.04
C VAL A 138 18.34 -6.83 -6.90
N THR A 139 19.39 -6.03 -7.09
CA THR A 139 20.47 -5.92 -6.10
C THR A 139 20.05 -5.07 -4.92
N THR A 140 20.43 -5.49 -3.72
CA THR A 140 20.27 -4.69 -2.50
C THR A 140 21.54 -3.96 -2.09
N GLN A 141 22.56 -3.92 -2.97
CA GLN A 141 23.83 -3.24 -2.68
C GLN A 141 23.66 -1.71 -2.71
N PRO A 142 24.06 -0.99 -1.65
CA PRO A 142 24.06 0.47 -1.63
C PRO A 142 24.89 1.09 -2.76
N GLY A 143 24.50 2.27 -3.23
CA GLY A 143 25.17 2.98 -4.32
C GLY A 143 24.68 2.59 -5.72
N ARG A 144 23.77 1.62 -5.84
CA ARG A 144 23.20 1.28 -7.13
C ARG A 144 22.23 2.37 -7.60
N GLN A 145 22.50 2.95 -8.76
CA GLN A 145 21.61 3.92 -9.40
C GLN A 145 20.34 3.23 -9.93
N SER A 146 19.20 3.83 -9.61
CA SER A 146 17.89 3.38 -10.06
C SER A 146 17.71 3.66 -11.56
N GLN A 147 16.85 2.88 -12.19
CA GLN A 147 16.50 3.00 -13.61
C GLN A 147 14.98 2.91 -13.77
N ILE A 148 14.50 3.03 -15.01
CA ILE A 148 13.19 2.50 -15.39
C ILE A 148 13.35 1.15 -16.07
N TRP A 149 12.38 0.26 -15.88
CA TRP A 149 12.32 -1.05 -16.51
C TRP A 149 10.86 -1.50 -16.65
N ASP A 150 10.59 -2.43 -17.56
CA ASP A 150 9.30 -3.08 -17.70
C ASP A 150 8.74 -3.46 -16.33
N CYS A 151 7.47 -3.16 -16.10
CA CYS A 151 6.79 -3.50 -14.87
C CYS A 151 6.49 -5.00 -14.84
N TRP A 152 7.08 -5.72 -13.89
CA TRP A 152 6.90 -7.18 -13.75
C TRP A 152 6.58 -7.61 -12.32
N GLY A 153 6.31 -6.66 -11.43
CA GLY A 153 5.90 -6.93 -10.06
C GLY A 153 7.01 -7.40 -9.12
N GLY A 154 8.27 -7.42 -9.56
CA GLY A 154 9.40 -7.84 -8.73
C GLY A 154 9.65 -6.94 -7.53
N ASP A 155 10.21 -7.49 -6.45
CA ASP A 155 10.47 -6.76 -5.19
C ASP A 155 11.31 -5.48 -5.37
N ASN A 156 12.15 -5.45 -6.42
CA ASN A 156 12.98 -4.30 -6.79
C ASN A 156 12.23 -3.18 -7.52
N GLN A 157 10.93 -3.35 -7.74
CA GLN A 157 9.99 -2.39 -8.32
C GLN A 157 8.83 -2.06 -7.37
N GLN A 158 8.78 -2.69 -6.20
CA GLN A 158 7.78 -2.42 -5.17
C GLN A 158 8.25 -1.29 -4.26
N TRP A 159 7.67 -0.11 -4.43
CA TRP A 159 8.01 1.09 -3.67
C TRP A 159 6.90 1.44 -2.70
N THR A 160 7.29 1.75 -1.46
CA THR A 160 6.39 2.20 -0.41
C THR A 160 6.65 3.67 -0.11
N LEU A 161 5.65 4.52 -0.36
CA LEU A 161 5.66 5.94 0.00
C LEU A 161 5.04 6.12 1.39
N THR A 162 5.85 6.18 2.43
CA THR A 162 5.40 6.38 3.81
C THR A 162 4.63 7.69 4.02
N ALA A 163 3.80 7.76 5.06
CA ALA A 163 3.09 8.96 5.50
C ALA A 163 4.03 10.12 5.87
N ALA A 164 5.30 9.83 6.14
CA ALA A 164 6.35 10.83 6.36
C ALA A 164 6.94 11.39 5.05
N GLY A 165 6.48 10.92 3.88
CA GLY A 165 6.98 11.29 2.56
C GLY A 165 8.24 10.52 2.12
N GLU A 166 8.70 9.55 2.90
CA GLU A 166 9.85 8.71 2.52
C GLU A 166 9.41 7.63 1.52
N LEU A 167 10.17 7.44 0.43
CA LEU A 167 10.06 6.26 -0.44
C LEU A 167 11.01 5.17 0.07
N THR A 168 10.57 3.91 0.05
CA THR A 168 11.41 2.75 0.36
C THR A 168 11.19 1.63 -0.64
N VAL A 169 12.20 0.79 -0.87
CA VAL A 169 12.13 -0.44 -1.67
C VAL A 169 12.66 -1.61 -0.85
N TYR A 170 12.17 -2.82 -1.14
CA TYR A 170 12.41 -4.04 -0.33
C TYR A 170 11.90 -3.92 1.12
N SER A 171 12.04 -5.00 1.89
CA SER A 171 11.58 -5.11 3.27
C SER A 171 12.65 -5.76 4.18
N GLY A 172 12.41 -5.75 5.50
CA GLY A 172 13.31 -6.32 6.50
C GLY A 172 14.73 -5.73 6.45
N ASP A 173 15.74 -6.57 6.64
CA ASP A 173 17.17 -6.20 6.56
C ASP A 173 17.60 -5.76 5.15
N SER A 174 16.81 -6.13 4.14
CA SER A 174 17.02 -5.73 2.75
C SER A 174 16.38 -4.39 2.40
N ARG A 175 15.62 -3.78 3.32
CA ARG A 175 14.99 -2.46 3.10
C ARG A 175 16.03 -1.43 2.67
N ARG A 176 15.75 -0.71 1.59
CA ARG A 176 16.57 0.38 1.07
C ARG A 176 15.71 1.62 0.84
N CYS A 177 16.38 2.76 0.82
CA CYS A 177 15.78 4.05 0.56
C CYS A 177 16.50 4.69 -0.64
N PRO A 178 15.76 5.23 -1.63
CA PRO A 178 16.35 6.02 -2.68
C PRO A 178 16.91 7.31 -2.09
N GLU A 179 18.10 7.71 -2.53
CA GLU A 179 18.83 8.86 -2.02
C GLU A 179 19.58 9.59 -3.14
N ALA A 180 19.78 10.88 -2.97
CA ALA A 180 20.67 11.69 -3.80
C ALA A 180 22.13 11.28 -3.52
N ALA A 181 22.82 10.78 -4.55
CA ALA A 181 24.20 10.31 -4.45
C ALA A 181 25.12 11.39 -3.87
N GLY A 182 25.87 11.02 -2.83
CA GLY A 182 26.80 11.94 -2.16
C GLY A 182 26.14 13.17 -1.54
N SER A 183 24.82 13.14 -1.28
CA SER A 183 24.03 14.31 -0.86
C SER A 183 24.10 15.48 -1.87
N GLY A 184 24.28 15.16 -3.17
CA GLY A 184 24.37 16.13 -4.25
C GLY A 184 23.10 16.96 -4.43
N THR A 185 23.27 18.24 -4.73
CA THR A 185 22.16 19.20 -4.91
C THR A 185 22.08 19.80 -6.31
N GLY A 186 22.93 19.35 -7.23
CA GLY A 186 22.96 19.80 -8.62
C GLY A 186 22.20 18.88 -9.57
N ASN A 187 21.83 19.42 -10.74
CA ASN A 187 21.26 18.66 -11.85
C ASN A 187 22.21 17.50 -12.24
N GLY A 188 21.62 16.33 -12.49
CA GLY A 188 22.36 15.13 -12.84
C GLY A 188 22.84 14.30 -11.64
N THR A 189 22.56 14.74 -10.40
CA THR A 189 22.82 13.91 -9.21
C THR A 189 22.07 12.58 -9.34
N ALA A 190 22.76 11.45 -9.25
CA ALA A 190 22.15 10.14 -9.39
C ALA A 190 21.17 9.84 -8.24
N ALA A 191 20.02 9.23 -8.57
CA ALA A 191 19.13 8.63 -7.57
C ALA A 191 19.57 7.18 -7.32
N ILE A 192 20.28 6.96 -6.22
CA ILE A 192 20.83 5.64 -5.84
C ILE A 192 20.03 5.04 -4.69
N ILE A 193 20.18 3.73 -4.43
CA ILE A 193 19.67 3.13 -3.19
C ILE A 193 20.72 3.11 -2.09
N GLY A 194 20.29 3.27 -0.84
CA GLY A 194 21.14 3.17 0.35
C GLY A 194 20.38 2.62 1.56
N ALA A 195 21.09 2.42 2.67
CA ALA A 195 20.45 2.03 3.93
C ALA A 195 19.48 3.12 4.39
N CYS A 196 18.29 2.76 4.87
CA CYS A 196 17.33 3.77 5.34
C CYS A 196 17.81 4.45 6.62
N HIS A 197 17.79 5.79 6.64
CA HIS A 197 18.12 6.60 7.82
C HIS A 197 17.53 8.02 7.70
N GLY A 198 17.48 8.81 8.78
CA GLY A 198 16.82 10.13 8.80
C GLY A 198 17.51 11.28 8.05
N GLY A 199 18.32 11.00 7.01
CA GLY A 199 19.07 12.02 6.27
C GLY A 199 18.19 12.78 5.26
N ARG A 200 18.37 14.09 5.09
CA ARG A 200 17.56 14.88 4.14
C ARG A 200 17.76 14.46 2.68
N ASN A 201 18.91 13.88 2.34
CA ASN A 201 19.25 13.41 1.00
C ASN A 201 18.42 12.21 0.51
N ARG A 202 17.63 11.59 1.40
CA ARG A 202 16.72 10.48 1.08
C ARG A 202 15.27 10.74 1.50
N THR A 203 14.99 11.97 1.90
CA THR A 203 13.62 12.43 2.14
C THR A 203 13.05 12.97 0.84
N TRP A 204 11.89 12.47 0.47
CA TRP A 204 11.20 12.84 -0.76
C TRP A 204 9.88 13.51 -0.44
N ARG A 205 9.31 14.21 -1.42
CA ARG A 205 7.98 14.80 -1.32
C ARG A 205 7.27 14.54 -2.62
N VAL A 206 6.18 13.78 -2.56
CA VAL A 206 5.29 13.56 -3.70
C VAL A 206 4.31 14.73 -3.78
N ASN A 207 4.19 15.33 -4.96
CA ASN A 207 3.39 16.53 -5.17
C ASN A 207 2.11 16.21 -5.96
N ALA A 208 1.12 17.10 -5.86
CA ALA A 208 -0.20 16.96 -6.49
C ALA A 208 -0.21 16.98 -8.05
N GLY A 209 0.94 16.83 -8.70
CA GLY A 209 1.09 16.71 -10.16
C GLY A 209 1.96 15.51 -10.56
N GLY A 210 2.16 14.54 -9.68
CA GLY A 210 2.96 13.33 -9.94
C GLY A 210 4.48 13.54 -9.81
N THR A 211 4.97 14.76 -9.60
CA THR A 211 6.40 14.97 -9.38
C THR A 211 6.83 14.53 -7.98
N ILE A 212 8.04 13.99 -7.87
CA ILE A 212 8.67 13.61 -6.61
C ILE A 212 9.91 14.47 -6.40
N THR A 213 9.89 15.33 -5.39
CA THR A 213 10.98 16.28 -5.12
C THR A 213 11.85 15.82 -3.96
N SER A 214 13.17 15.95 -4.08
CA SER A 214 14.09 15.79 -2.95
C SER A 214 13.88 16.92 -1.93
N ALA A 215 13.69 16.59 -0.66
CA ALA A 215 13.56 17.58 0.40
C ALA A 215 14.89 18.31 0.72
N GLN A 216 16.02 17.79 0.22
CA GLN A 216 17.33 18.43 0.35
C GLN A 216 17.54 19.51 -0.71
N SER A 217 17.30 19.19 -1.97
CA SER A 217 17.67 20.06 -3.10
C SER A 217 16.48 20.76 -3.76
N GLY A 218 15.25 20.27 -3.55
CA GLY A 218 14.07 20.71 -4.28
C GLY A 218 14.00 20.22 -5.74
N LEU A 219 14.98 19.42 -6.18
CA LEU A 219 15.01 18.84 -7.52
C LEU A 219 14.03 17.66 -7.64
N CYS A 220 13.54 17.42 -8.85
CA CYS A 220 12.61 16.36 -9.19
C CYS A 220 13.35 15.06 -9.53
N LEU A 221 12.76 13.93 -9.14
CA LEU A 221 13.11 12.60 -9.63
C LEU A 221 12.74 12.52 -11.12
N ASP A 222 13.74 12.33 -11.97
CA ASP A 222 13.66 12.53 -13.41
C ASP A 222 14.27 11.35 -14.17
N VAL A 223 13.57 10.88 -15.20
CA VAL A 223 14.11 9.92 -16.17
C VAL A 223 14.98 10.67 -17.18
N SER A 224 16.27 10.36 -17.16
CA SER A 224 17.29 11.08 -17.94
C SER A 224 16.98 11.14 -19.43
N ASN A 225 17.16 12.34 -20.00
CA ASN A 225 16.99 12.64 -21.43
C ASN A 225 15.61 12.29 -22.00
N TYR A 226 14.55 12.25 -21.17
CA TYR A 226 13.20 11.85 -21.60
C TYR A 226 13.14 10.45 -22.20
N SER A 227 14.12 9.59 -21.90
CA SER A 227 14.18 8.25 -22.46
C SER A 227 12.99 7.42 -21.98
N THR A 228 12.42 6.64 -22.88
CA THR A 228 11.38 5.64 -22.59
C THR A 228 11.89 4.21 -22.76
N ALA A 229 13.21 4.05 -22.88
CA ALA A 229 13.83 2.75 -23.03
C ALA A 229 14.20 2.14 -21.67
N ASN A 230 13.90 0.86 -21.52
CA ASN A 230 14.41 0.00 -20.45
C ASN A 230 15.89 0.26 -20.12
N GLY A 231 16.15 0.46 -18.84
CA GLY A 231 17.48 0.72 -18.30
C GLY A 231 17.88 2.21 -18.28
N ALA A 232 17.03 3.10 -18.80
CA ALA A 232 17.22 4.54 -18.69
C ALA A 232 17.38 4.97 -17.22
N LYS A 233 18.38 5.81 -16.96
CA LYS A 233 18.77 6.15 -15.59
C LYS A 233 17.89 7.22 -15.00
N VAL A 234 17.62 7.07 -13.71
CA VAL A 234 16.91 8.06 -12.91
C VAL A 234 17.92 8.93 -12.17
N HIS A 235 17.71 10.24 -12.23
CA HIS A 235 18.55 11.25 -11.57
C HIS A 235 17.69 12.38 -11.01
N LEU A 236 18.33 13.35 -10.37
CA LEU A 236 17.69 14.57 -9.90
C LEU A 236 17.91 15.67 -10.93
N TRP A 237 16.83 16.36 -11.28
CA TRP A 237 16.86 17.46 -12.23
C TRP A 237 15.95 18.61 -11.80
N THR A 238 16.20 19.79 -12.35
CA THR A 238 15.35 20.95 -12.12
C THR A 238 13.93 20.63 -12.53
N CYS A 239 12.98 20.84 -11.62
CA CYS A 239 11.58 20.59 -11.89
C CYS A 239 11.08 21.51 -13.01
N HIS A 240 10.63 20.92 -14.11
CA HIS A 240 10.00 21.61 -15.25
C HIS A 240 8.62 21.01 -15.58
N GLY A 241 8.18 20.00 -14.84
CA GLY A 241 6.81 19.47 -14.90
C GLY A 241 6.49 18.63 -16.14
N ALA A 242 7.50 18.28 -16.95
CA ALA A 242 7.28 17.41 -18.10
C ALA A 242 7.09 15.95 -17.65
N SER A 243 6.55 15.11 -18.55
CA SER A 243 6.11 13.76 -18.23
C SER A 243 7.22 12.81 -17.75
N ASN A 244 8.49 13.06 -18.10
CA ASN A 244 9.64 12.30 -17.60
C ASN A 244 9.98 12.58 -16.11
N GLN A 245 9.30 13.56 -15.50
CA GLN A 245 9.37 13.88 -14.06
C GLN A 245 8.10 13.50 -13.31
N GLN A 246 7.10 12.93 -14.00
CA GLN A 246 5.82 12.56 -13.43
C GLN A 246 5.79 11.06 -13.16
N TRP A 247 5.33 10.71 -11.97
CA TRP A 247 5.26 9.36 -11.47
C TRP A 247 3.86 9.07 -10.94
N THR A 248 3.39 7.85 -11.17
CA THR A 248 2.15 7.33 -10.60
C THR A 248 2.47 6.09 -9.80
N LEU A 249 1.75 5.89 -8.70
CA LEU A 249 1.92 4.74 -7.84
C LEU A 249 0.69 3.84 -8.01
N GLY A 250 0.88 2.57 -8.36
CA GLY A 250 -0.22 1.64 -8.64
C GLY A 250 0.21 0.18 -8.69
#